data_AF-A0A9P6NTE3-F1
#
_entry.id   AF-A0A9P6NTE3-F1
#
_cell.length_a   1.000
_cell.length_b   1.000
_cell.length_c   1.000
_cell.angle_alpha   90.00
_cell.angle_beta   90.00
_cell.angle_gamma   90.00
#
_symmetry.space_group_name_H-M   'P 1'
#
loop_
_entity.id
_entity.type
_entity.pdbx_description
1 polymer ?
#
loop_
_entity_poly.entity_id
_entity_poly.type
_entity_poly.pdbx_seq_one_letter_code
_entity_poly.pdbx_strand_id
1 'polypeptide(L)'
;MSQATSSEAQRATAAAIHESGLSTGFFYLSGHGIPDKLFSNVLDATRTFLLDSTDEEKATLSIESNDFARGYQCKGLNVTQGKPDWHEALDL
;
A
#
# COMPACT_ATOMS: atom_id res chain seq x y z
N MET A 1 33.05 -13.42 6.13
CA MET A 1 31.79 -12.66 5.97
C MET A 1 31.71 -11.68 7.13
N SER A 2 31.92 -10.38 6.86
CA SER A 2 31.84 -9.34 7.90
C SER A 2 30.37 -9.08 8.20
N GLN A 3 29.90 -9.41 9.40
CA GLN A 3 28.60 -8.91 9.85
C GLN A 3 28.77 -7.44 10.20
N ALA A 4 28.00 -6.57 9.55
CA ALA A 4 27.88 -5.18 9.98
C ALA A 4 27.29 -5.16 11.39
N THR A 5 28.04 -4.65 12.37
CA THR A 5 27.54 -4.47 13.73
C THR A 5 26.51 -3.35 13.75
N SER A 6 25.24 -3.70 13.96
CA SER A 6 24.16 -2.72 14.14
C SER A 6 24.41 -1.87 15.38
N SER A 7 23.97 -0.61 15.38
CA SER A 7 24.03 0.25 16.58
C SER A 7 23.06 -0.25 17.67
N GLU A 8 23.24 0.23 18.90
CA GLU A 8 22.29 -0.05 19.98
C GLU A 8 20.89 0.46 19.65
N ALA A 9 20.79 1.66 19.07
CA ALA A 9 19.53 2.21 18.60
C ALA A 9 18.85 1.31 17.54
N GLN A 10 19.63 0.78 16.58
CA GLN A 10 19.09 -0.14 15.57
C GLN A 10 18.56 -1.45 16.22
N ARG A 11 19.29 -2.00 17.19
CA ARG A 11 18.83 -3.19 17.93
C ARG A 11 17.56 -2.91 18.73
N ALA A 12 17.48 -1.75 19.38
CA ALA A 12 16.30 -1.35 20.14
C ALA A 12 15.07 -1.19 19.22
N THR A 13 15.22 -0.54 18.06
CA THR A 13 14.14 -0.44 17.07
C THR A 13 13.71 -1.82 16.56
N ALA A 14 14.66 -2.70 16.23
CA ALA A 14 14.34 -4.06 15.78
C ALA A 14 13.60 -4.86 16.85
N ALA A 15 14.00 -4.75 18.12
CA ALA A 15 13.32 -5.40 19.23
C ALA A 15 11.88 -4.86 19.40
N ALA A 16 11.67 -3.55 19.29
CA ALA A 16 10.34 -2.94 19.37
C ALA A 16 9.42 -3.37 18.21
N ILE A 17 9.95 -3.45 16.98
CA ILE A 17 9.21 -3.97 15.81
C ILE A 17 8.84 -5.43 16.03
N HIS A 18 9.77 -6.26 16.50
CA HIS A 18 9.54 -7.67 16.77
C HIS A 18 8.43 -7.86 17.82
N GLU A 19 8.53 -7.17 18.95
CA GLU A 19 7.53 -7.24 20.02
C GLU A 19 6.15 -6.77 19.55
N SER A 20 6.09 -5.68 18.78
CA SER A 20 4.82 -5.17 18.21
C SER A 20 4.19 -6.18 17.26
N GLY A 21 5.01 -6.85 16.43
CA GLY A 21 4.55 -7.90 15.52
C GLY A 21 4.00 -9.14 16.23
N LEU A 22 4.56 -9.51 17.38
CA LEU A 22 4.10 -10.66 18.17
C LEU A 22 2.87 -10.36 19.04
N SER A 23 2.79 -9.16 19.61
CA SER A 23 1.75 -8.82 20.58
C SER A 23 0.51 -8.21 19.94
N THR A 24 0.69 -7.23 19.05
CA THR A 24 -0.39 -6.40 18.50
C THR A 24 -0.64 -6.67 17.02
N GLY A 25 0.42 -6.99 16.27
CA GLY A 25 0.38 -7.23 14.82
C GLY A 25 0.44 -5.96 13.96
N PHE A 26 0.49 -4.77 14.55
CA PHE A 26 0.62 -3.48 13.86
C PHE A 26 1.30 -2.44 14.76
N PHE A 27 1.93 -1.43 14.15
CA PHE A 27 2.50 -0.26 14.82
C PHE A 27 2.52 0.95 13.88
N TYR A 28 2.51 2.16 14.45
CA TYR A 28 2.79 3.38 13.69
C TYR A 28 4.29 3.61 13.62
N LEU A 29 4.79 3.94 12.42
CA LEU A 29 6.17 4.35 12.22
C LEU A 29 6.23 5.86 12.04
N SER A 30 6.99 6.54 12.90
CA SER A 30 7.31 7.97 12.77
C SER A 30 8.80 8.17 12.53
N GLY A 31 9.21 9.35 12.04
CA GLY A 31 10.63 9.65 11.82
C GLY A 31 11.24 8.92 10.62
N HIS A 32 10.41 8.43 9.70
CA HIS A 32 10.84 7.74 8.48
C HIS A 32 11.45 8.67 7.41
N GLY A 33 11.35 10.00 7.59
CA GLY A 33 11.96 10.98 6.68
C GLY A 33 11.25 11.14 5.33
N ILE A 34 10.07 10.53 5.16
CA ILE A 34 9.25 10.70 3.95
C ILE A 34 8.54 12.06 4.05
N PRO A 35 8.65 12.95 3.05
CA PRO A 35 8.01 14.26 3.11
C PRO A 35 6.47 14.18 3.08
N ASP A 36 5.81 14.99 3.92
CA ASP A 36 4.34 15.08 3.96
C ASP A 36 3.72 15.42 2.60
N LYS A 37 4.41 16.23 1.80
CA LYS A 37 3.98 16.60 0.44
C LYS A 37 3.86 15.39 -0.50
N LEU A 38 4.67 14.35 -0.30
CA LEU A 38 4.54 13.14 -1.12
C LEU A 38 3.21 12.43 -0.81
N PHE A 39 2.84 12.32 0.46
CA PHE A 39 1.57 11.72 0.86
C PHE A 39 0.37 12.50 0.33
N SER A 40 0.38 13.84 0.43
CA SER A 40 -0.71 14.65 -0.12
C SER A 40 -0.85 14.46 -1.62
N ASN A 41 0.26 14.48 -2.36
CA ASN A 41 0.25 14.31 -3.81
C ASN A 41 -0.30 12.94 -4.24
N VAL A 42 0.08 11.86 -3.55
CA VAL A 42 -0.45 10.51 -3.85
C VAL A 42 -1.96 10.47 -3.61
N LEU A 43 -2.43 10.98 -2.47
CA LEU A 43 -3.86 11.00 -2.15
C LEU A 43 -4.67 11.86 -3.15
N ASP A 44 -4.14 13.01 -3.55
CA ASP A 44 -4.79 13.89 -4.52
C ASP A 44 -4.86 13.23 -5.90
N ALA A 45 -3.76 12.62 -6.37
CA ALA A 45 -3.74 11.89 -7.64
C ALA A 45 -4.72 10.70 -7.63
N THR A 46 -4.75 9.92 -6.55
CA THR A 46 -5.69 8.80 -6.41
C THR A 46 -7.14 9.29 -6.40
N ARG A 47 -7.46 10.39 -5.71
CA ARG A 47 -8.81 10.96 -5.70
C ARG A 47 -9.23 11.43 -7.08
N THR A 48 -8.37 12.17 -7.79
CA THR A 48 -8.66 12.62 -9.14
C THR A 48 -8.94 11.43 -10.06
N PHE A 49 -8.11 10.38 -10.01
CA PHE A 49 -8.35 9.19 -10.83
C PHE A 49 -9.64 8.45 -10.46
N LEU A 50 -9.91 8.21 -9.18
CA LEU A 50 -11.06 7.39 -8.78
C LEU A 50 -12.40 8.13 -8.80
N LEU A 51 -12.40 9.45 -8.58
CA LEU A 51 -13.60 10.27 -8.43
C LEU A 51 -13.92 11.10 -9.68
N ASP A 52 -12.91 11.60 -10.40
CA ASP A 52 -13.12 12.55 -11.49
C ASP A 52 -13.06 11.89 -12.87
N SER A 53 -12.35 10.77 -13.03
CA SER A 53 -12.28 10.02 -14.30
C SER A 53 -13.55 9.22 -14.60
N THR A 54 -13.85 9.01 -15.88
CA THR A 54 -14.97 8.17 -16.31
C THR A 54 -14.67 6.69 -16.12
N ASP A 55 -15.70 5.85 -16.11
CA ASP A 55 -15.52 4.41 -16.02
C ASP A 55 -14.76 3.84 -17.23
N GLU A 56 -14.95 4.41 -18.41
CA GLU A 56 -14.19 4.03 -19.62
C GLU A 56 -12.70 4.38 -19.47
N GLU A 57 -12.38 5.57 -18.97
CA GLU A 57 -11.00 5.99 -18.72
C GLU A 57 -10.33 5.07 -17.71
N LYS A 58 -10.99 4.75 -16.60
CA LYS A 58 -10.48 3.80 -15.60
C LYS A 58 -10.31 2.40 -16.18
N ALA A 59 -11.25 1.94 -17.01
CA ALA A 59 -11.20 0.63 -17.66
C ALA A 59 -10.02 0.46 -18.63
N THR A 60 -9.48 1.55 -19.19
CA THR A 60 -8.26 1.48 -20.02
C THR A 60 -7.03 0.97 -19.27
N LEU A 61 -7.03 1.11 -17.94
CA LEU A 61 -5.99 0.62 -17.06
C LEU A 61 -6.37 -0.70 -16.38
N SER A 62 -7.45 -1.37 -16.79
CA SER A 62 -7.94 -2.59 -16.13
C SER A 62 -6.82 -3.61 -15.91
N ILE A 63 -6.73 -4.13 -14.68
CA ILE A 63 -5.79 -5.19 -14.30
C ILE A 63 -5.97 -6.47 -15.14
N GLU A 64 -7.19 -6.70 -15.65
CA GLU A 64 -7.52 -7.86 -16.51
C GLU A 64 -6.89 -7.77 -17.90
N SER A 65 -6.44 -6.58 -18.31
CA SER A 65 -5.80 -6.36 -19.62
C SER A 65 -4.27 -6.58 -19.59
N ASN A 66 -3.70 -6.89 -18.43
CA ASN A 66 -2.25 -6.97 -18.22
C ASN A 66 -1.82 -8.31 -17.59
N ASP A 67 -0.83 -8.31 -16.69
CA ASP A 67 -0.29 -9.48 -16.01
C ASP A 67 -1.13 -9.95 -14.80
N PHE A 68 -2.33 -9.39 -14.63
CA PHE A 68 -3.21 -9.60 -13.47
C PHE A 68 -2.60 -9.17 -12.13
N ALA A 69 -1.49 -8.41 -12.13
CA ALA A 69 -0.83 -7.88 -10.94
C ALA A 69 -0.78 -6.36 -10.90
N ARG A 70 -0.85 -5.68 -12.06
CA ARG A 70 -0.81 -4.22 -12.18
C ARG A 70 -1.97 -3.69 -13.01
N GLY A 71 -2.72 -2.75 -12.46
CA GLY A 71 -3.85 -2.10 -13.11
C GLY A 71 -5.00 -1.79 -12.16
N TYR A 72 -6.03 -1.14 -12.73
CA TYR A 72 -7.26 -0.76 -12.06
C TYR A 72 -8.12 -1.98 -11.77
N GLN A 73 -8.59 -2.06 -10.53
CA GLN A 73 -9.53 -3.05 -10.02
C GLN A 73 -10.86 -2.34 -9.74
N CYS A 74 -11.90 -2.73 -10.46
CA CYS A 74 -13.25 -2.23 -10.20
C CYS A 74 -13.89 -2.94 -8.99
N LYS A 75 -14.98 -2.37 -8.48
CA LYS A 75 -15.72 -2.90 -7.33
C LYS A 75 -16.21 -4.33 -7.60
N GLY A 76 -15.93 -5.22 -6.66
CA GLY A 76 -16.32 -6.63 -6.74
C GLY A 76 -15.41 -7.50 -7.60
N LEU A 77 -14.36 -6.95 -8.21
CA LEU A 77 -13.37 -7.74 -8.96
C LEU A 77 -12.55 -8.64 -8.03
N ASN A 78 -12.09 -8.08 -6.91
CA ASN A 78 -11.42 -8.88 -5.88
C ASN A 78 -12.44 -9.68 -5.08
N VAL A 79 -12.08 -10.93 -4.79
CA VAL A 79 -12.92 -11.87 -4.04
C VAL A 79 -12.14 -12.41 -2.85
N THR A 80 -12.54 -12.00 -1.65
CA THR A 80 -11.95 -12.48 -0.39
C THR A 80 -12.92 -13.46 0.29
N GLN A 81 -12.46 -14.70 0.55
CA GLN A 81 -13.30 -15.74 1.18
C GLN A 81 -14.62 -16.00 0.43
N GLY A 82 -14.59 -15.94 -0.91
CA GLY A 82 -15.76 -16.16 -1.77
C GLY A 82 -16.74 -14.99 -1.81
N LYS A 83 -16.41 -13.84 -1.19
CA LYS A 83 -17.24 -12.62 -1.21
C LYS A 83 -16.55 -11.53 -2.02
N PRO A 84 -17.28 -10.85 -2.93
CA PRO A 84 -16.74 -9.70 -3.64
C PRO A 84 -16.40 -8.56 -2.68
N ASP A 85 -15.23 -7.96 -2.85
CA ASP A 85 -14.79 -6.82 -2.06
C ASP A 85 -15.41 -5.51 -2.59
N TRP A 86 -15.86 -4.65 -1.68
CA TRP A 86 -16.51 -3.37 -2.03
C TRP A 86 -15.53 -2.21 -2.02
N HIS A 87 -14.45 -2.34 -2.77
CA HIS A 87 -13.47 -1.28 -3.00
C HIS A 87 -13.08 -1.23 -4.47
N GLU A 88 -12.55 -0.09 -4.89
CA GLU A 88 -11.81 0.03 -6.14
C GLU A 88 -10.36 0.39 -5.81
N ALA A 89 -9.42 -0.05 -6.64
CA ALA A 89 -8.00 0.10 -6.39
C ALA A 89 -7.21 0.25 -7.70
N LEU A 90 -5.98 0.75 -7.60
CA LEU A 90 -5.02 0.78 -8.70
C LEU A 90 -3.71 0.16 -8.19
N ASP A 91 -3.37 -1.00 -8.73
CA ASP A 91 -2.14 -1.71 -8.37
C ASP A 91 -1.00 -1.27 -9.30
N LEU A 92 0.12 -0.86 -8.72
CA LEU A 92 1.28 -0.26 -9.39
C LEU A 92 2.47 -1.21 -9.50
#